data_AF-A0A5A7RZN3-F1
#
_entry.id   AF-A0A5A7RZN3-F1
#
_cell.length_a   1.000
_cell.length_b   1.000
_cell.length_c   1.000
_cell.angle_alpha   90.00
_cell.angle_beta   90.00
_cell.angle_gamma   90.00
#
_symmetry.space_group_name_H-M   'P 1'
#
loop_
_entity.id
_entity.type
_entity.pdbx_description
1 polymer ?
#
loop_
_entity_poly.entity_id
_entity_poly.type
_entity_poly.pdbx_seq_one_letter_code
_entity_poly.pdbx_strand_id
1 'polypeptide(L)'
;MAEDVSVKEALKELMQTSMLKSIAKRNGTEFTLKLAMWLIRYILVVVSLKEALGIPLEEILENLHGKKYKKVNSITDRIFNAIMDDNERYENYIW
;
A
#
# COMPACT_ATOMS: atom_id res chain seq x y z
N MET A 1 0.29 -19.68 13.51
CA MET A 1 -0.36 -18.49 14.10
C MET A 1 0.47 -17.33 13.62
N ALA A 2 -0.05 -16.50 12.71
CA ALA A 2 0.64 -15.28 12.33
C ALA A 2 0.86 -14.48 13.62
N GLU A 3 2.10 -14.16 13.95
CA GLU A 3 2.40 -13.28 15.08
C GLU A 3 1.54 -12.03 14.93
N ASP A 4 0.77 -11.69 15.96
CA ASP A 4 -0.13 -10.53 15.94
C ASP A 4 0.70 -9.30 15.58
N VAL A 5 0.62 -8.86 14.32
CA VAL A 5 1.32 -7.68 13.85
C VAL A 5 0.86 -6.52 14.73
N SER A 6 1.78 -5.99 15.53
CA SER A 6 1.48 -4.85 16.40
C SER A 6 1.11 -3.66 15.53
N VAL A 7 -0.18 -3.28 15.53
CA VAL A 7 -0.70 -2.11 14.80
C VAL A 7 0.11 -0.86 15.13
N LYS A 8 0.62 -0.77 16.37
CA LYS A 8 1.48 0.33 16.83
C LYS A 8 2.83 0.34 16.11
N GLU A 9 3.43 -0.82 15.89
CA GLU A 9 4.72 -0.94 15.19
C GLU A 9 4.55 -0.69 13.70
N ALA A 10 3.53 -1.30 13.06
CA ALA A 10 3.18 -1.04 11.67
C ALA A 10 2.92 0.46 11.42
N LEU A 11 2.23 1.13 12.34
CA LEU A 11 2.01 2.58 12.27
C LEU A 11 3.33 3.34 12.36
N LYS A 12 4.22 2.97 13.30
CA LYS A 12 5.52 3.61 13.47
C LYS A 12 6.36 3.47 12.21
N GLU A 13 6.41 2.29 11.62
CA GLU A 13 7.14 1.99 10.39
C GLU A 13 6.59 2.77 9.19
N LEU A 14 5.27 2.74 8.98
CA LEU A 14 4.61 3.51 7.92
C LEU A 14 4.95 5.00 8.02
N MET A 15 4.91 5.56 9.24
CA MET A 15 5.26 6.97 9.49
C MET A 15 6.74 7.28 9.23
N GLN A 16 7.63 6.28 9.17
CA GLN A 16 9.04 6.47 8.82
C GLN A 16 9.31 6.47 7.30
N THR A 17 8.33 6.08 6.48
CA THR A 17 8.48 6.08 5.01
C THR A 17 8.70 7.49 4.46
N SER A 18 9.49 7.61 3.39
CA SER A 18 9.73 8.88 2.70
C SER A 18 8.43 9.52 2.21
N MET A 19 7.49 8.70 1.74
CA MET A 19 6.15 9.11 1.30
C MET A 19 5.37 9.78 2.45
N LEU A 20 5.18 9.11 3.59
CA LEU A 20 4.40 9.69 4.69
C LEU A 20 5.14 10.86 5.36
N LYS A 21 6.48 10.84 5.44
CA LYS A 21 7.26 12.01 5.87
C LYS A 21 7.00 13.22 4.98
N SER A 22 6.94 13.04 3.66
CA SER A 22 6.63 14.12 2.71
C SER A 22 5.21 14.64 2.87
N ILE A 23 4.23 13.74 3.03
CA ILE A 23 2.82 14.11 3.27
C ILE A 23 2.67 14.86 4.61
N ALA A 24 3.34 14.42 5.68
CA ALA A 24 3.33 15.07 6.98
C ALA A 24 3.87 16.50 6.94
N LYS A 25 4.94 16.75 6.17
CA LYS A 25 5.46 18.11 5.98
C LYS A 25 4.45 19.06 5.33
N ARG A 26 3.60 18.56 4.43
CA ARG A 26 2.63 19.36 3.66
C ARG A 26 1.27 19.51 4.35
N ASN A 27 0.83 18.47 5.07
CA ASN A 27 -0.55 18.36 5.57
C ASN A 27 -0.63 18.25 7.09
N GLY A 28 0.51 18.25 7.78
CA GLY A 28 0.59 18.08 9.23
C GLY A 28 0.66 16.62 9.66
N THR A 29 1.29 16.42 10.82
CA THR A 29 1.51 15.09 11.41
C THR A 29 0.21 14.40 11.80
N GLU A 30 -0.77 15.14 12.32
CA GLU A 30 -2.04 14.56 12.77
C GLU A 30 -2.85 13.95 11.60
N PHE A 31 -2.99 14.70 10.51
CA PHE A 31 -3.62 14.20 9.29
C PHE A 31 -2.93 12.94 8.78
N THR A 32 -1.60 12.97 8.74
CA THR A 32 -0.80 11.85 8.22
C THR A 32 -0.91 10.61 9.09
N LEU A 33 -0.96 10.79 10.42
CA LEU A 33 -1.17 9.69 11.36
C LEU A 33 -2.57 9.07 11.18
N LYS A 34 -3.60 9.88 10.96
CA LYS A 34 -4.95 9.40 10.61
C LYS A 34 -4.94 8.63 9.29
N LEU A 35 -4.25 9.13 8.27
CA LEU A 35 -4.09 8.45 6.99
C LEU A 35 -3.39 7.09 7.15
N ALA A 36 -2.27 7.04 7.87
CA ALA A 36 -1.54 5.80 8.13
C ALA A 36 -2.40 4.76 8.86
N MET A 37 -3.17 5.19 9.86
CA MET A 37 -4.11 4.32 10.57
C MET A 37 -5.19 3.76 9.63
N TRP A 38 -5.73 4.58 8.73
CA TRP A 38 -6.69 4.13 7.73
C TRP A 38 -6.11 3.13 6.74
N LEU A 39 -4.84 3.30 6.34
CA LEU A 39 -4.15 2.32 5.50
C LEU A 39 -4.01 0.96 6.20
N ILE A 40 -3.61 0.94 7.47
CA ILE A 40 -3.51 -0.31 8.25
C ILE A 40 -4.88 -0.99 8.34
N ARG A 41 -5.93 -0.25 8.70
CA ARG A 41 -7.30 -0.79 8.77
C ARG A 41 -7.74 -1.39 7.44
N TYR A 42 -7.46 -0.69 6.34
CA TYR A 42 -7.83 -1.15 5.02
C TYR A 42 -7.12 -2.47 4.66
N ILE A 43 -5.82 -2.58 4.95
CA ILE A 43 -5.06 -3.82 4.75
C ILE A 43 -5.68 -4.97 5.56
N LEU A 44 -5.95 -4.75 6.84
CA LEU A 44 -6.53 -5.78 7.71
C LEU A 44 -7.90 -6.26 7.23
N VAL A 45 -8.76 -5.33 6.78
CA VAL A 45 -10.08 -5.68 6.21
C VAL A 45 -9.93 -6.49 4.92
N VAL A 46 -9.00 -6.13 4.06
CA VAL A 46 -8.80 -6.86 2.79
C VAL A 46 -8.21 -8.24 3.03
N VAL A 47 -7.29 -8.37 3.99
CA VAL A 47 -6.74 -9.68 4.41
C VAL A 47 -7.84 -10.58 4.96
N SER A 48 -8.71 -10.07 5.83
CA SER A 48 -9.81 -10.88 6.38
C SER A 48 -10.82 -11.31 5.31
N LEU A 49 -11.05 -10.48 4.27
CA LEU A 49 -11.84 -10.86 3.11
C LEU A 49 -11.20 -12.00 2.31
N LYS A 50 -9.87 -12.00 2.16
CA LYS A 50 -9.15 -13.11 1.50
C LYS A 50 -9.31 -14.40 2.28
N GLU A 51 -9.16 -14.34 3.61
CA GLU A 51 -9.34 -15.49 4.49
C GLU A 51 -10.78 -16.02 4.45
N ALA A 52 -11.78 -15.14 4.37
CA ALA A 52 -13.18 -15.51 4.36
C ALA A 52 -13.67 -16.06 3.02
N LEU A 53 -13.21 -15.48 1.90
CA LEU A 53 -13.71 -15.79 0.55
C LEU A 53 -12.83 -16.77 -0.23
N GLY A 54 -11.56 -16.93 0.15
CA GLY A 54 -10.62 -17.82 -0.53
C GLY A 54 -10.23 -17.38 -1.95
N ILE A 55 -10.56 -16.16 -2.35
CA ILE A 55 -10.25 -15.60 -3.68
C ILE A 55 -8.99 -14.73 -3.66
N PRO A 56 -8.34 -14.50 -4.82
CA PRO A 56 -7.16 -13.65 -4.94
C PRO A 56 -7.40 -12.19 -4.53
N LEU A 57 -6.34 -11.49 -4.11
CA LEU A 57 -6.40 -10.10 -3.66
C LEU A 57 -6.91 -9.16 -4.77
N GLU A 58 -6.44 -9.39 -5.99
CA GLU A 58 -6.79 -8.65 -7.19
C GLU A 58 -8.29 -8.73 -7.46
N GLU A 59 -8.87 -9.92 -7.28
CA GLU A 59 -10.31 -10.14 -7.45
C GLU A 59 -11.11 -9.44 -6.34
N ILE A 60 -10.64 -9.47 -5.09
CA ILE A 60 -11.25 -8.72 -3.98
C ILE A 60 -11.25 -7.22 -4.29
N LEU A 61 -10.11 -6.68 -4.71
CA LEU A 61 -9.96 -5.24 -4.98
C LEU A 61 -10.76 -4.82 -6.22
N GLU A 62 -10.81 -5.64 -7.26
CA GLU A 62 -11.66 -5.42 -8.43
C GLU A 62 -13.15 -5.46 -8.05
N ASN A 63 -13.57 -6.42 -7.23
CA ASN A 63 -14.97 -6.51 -6.78
C ASN A 63 -15.37 -5.32 -5.89
N LEU A 64 -14.48 -4.83 -5.02
CA LEU A 64 -14.76 -3.70 -4.14
C LEU A 64 -14.76 -2.34 -4.86
N HIS A 65 -13.84 -2.12 -5.80
CA HIS A 65 -13.57 -0.79 -6.37
C HIS A 65 -13.78 -0.69 -7.88
N GLY A 66 -13.97 -1.81 -8.57
CA GLY A 66 -14.28 -1.91 -9.99
C GLY A 66 -13.33 -1.09 -10.88
N LYS A 67 -13.91 -0.20 -11.69
CA LYS A 67 -13.17 0.66 -12.63
C LYS A 67 -12.14 1.57 -11.95
N LYS A 68 -12.34 1.93 -10.67
CA LYS A 68 -11.39 2.78 -9.94
C LYS A 68 -10.10 2.02 -9.63
N TYR A 69 -10.20 0.75 -9.25
CA TYR A 69 -9.03 -0.11 -9.04
C TYR A 69 -8.21 -0.24 -10.33
N LYS A 70 -8.86 -0.55 -11.46
CA LYS A 70 -8.20 -0.65 -12.77
C LYS A 70 -7.44 0.63 -13.14
N LYS A 71 -8.03 1.80 -12.87
CA LYS A 71 -7.39 3.09 -13.14
C LYS A 71 -6.17 3.33 -12.25
N VAL A 72 -6.28 3.00 -10.96
CA VAL A 72 -5.15 3.14 -10.02
C VAL A 72 -4.00 2.23 -10.45
N ASN A 73 -4.27 0.95 -10.71
CA ASN A 73 -3.25 0.02 -11.19
C ASN A 73 -2.59 0.51 -12.48
N SER A 74 -3.39 0.91 -13.48
CA SER A 74 -2.83 1.41 -14.75
C SER A 74 -1.90 2.61 -14.56
N ILE A 75 -2.18 3.50 -13.61
CA ILE A 75 -1.31 4.64 -13.30
C ILE A 75 -0.04 4.17 -12.59
N THR A 76 -0.17 3.31 -11.57
CA THR A 76 0.97 2.83 -10.80
C THR A 76 1.89 1.95 -11.63
N ASP A 77 1.34 1.06 -12.45
CA ASP A 77 2.09 0.16 -13.33
C ASP A 77 2.89 0.95 -14.37
N ARG A 78 2.30 2.02 -14.94
CA ARG A 78 3.02 2.91 -15.84
C ARG A 78 4.18 3.63 -15.15
N ILE A 79 4.01 4.04 -13.91
CA ILE A 79 5.07 4.67 -13.12
C ILE A 79 6.17 3.66 -12.80
N PHE A 80 5.80 2.44 -12.38
CA PHE A 80 6.76 1.37 -12.08
C PHE A 80 7.53 0.94 -13.33
N ASN A 81 6.87 0.78 -14.46
CA ASN A 81 7.51 0.42 -15.73
C ASN A 81 8.43 1.54 -16.22
N ALA A 82 8.03 2.81 -16.10
CA ALA A 82 8.91 3.93 -16.44
C ALA A 82 10.16 3.99 -15.53
N ILE A 83 10.02 3.64 -14.25
CA ILE A 83 11.16 3.52 -13.33
C ILE A 83 12.03 2.31 -13.68
N MET A 84 11.44 1.18 -14.11
CA MET A 84 12.16 -0.02 -14.55
C MET A 84 12.96 0.22 -15.85
N ASP A 85 12.37 0.91 -16.83
CA ASP A 85 13.04 1.27 -18.09
C ASP A 85 14.18 2.29 -17.87
N ASP A 86 14.04 3.21 -16.89
CA ASP A 86 15.15 4.06 -16.43
C ASP A 86 16.22 3.27 -15.63
N ASN A 87 15.81 2.16 -15.00
CA ASN A 87 16.65 1.27 -14.18
C ASN A 87 17.34 0.15 -14.97
N GLU A 88 17.28 0.08 -16.30
CA GLU A 88 18.29 -0.67 -17.09
C GLU A 88 19.72 -0.10 -16.88
N ARG A 89 19.86 1.02 -16.15
CA ARG A 89 21.13 1.52 -15.58
C ARG A 89 21.37 1.19 -14.09
N TYR A 90 20.41 0.58 -13.41
CA TYR A 90 20.48 0.20 -12.00
C TYR A 90 20.28 -1.31 -11.87
N GLU A 91 21.21 -2.07 -12.44
CA GLU A 91 21.44 -3.45 -12.03
C GLU A 91 21.54 -3.51 -10.49
N ASN A 92 20.86 -4.49 -9.88
CA ASN A 92 20.93 -4.90 -8.47
C ASN A 92 19.83 -4.40 -7.51
N TYR A 93 18.56 -4.73 -7.80
CA TYR A 93 17.64 -5.07 -6.71
C TYR A 93 17.09 -6.48 -6.95
N ILE A 94 17.73 -7.43 -6.28
CA ILE A 94 17.38 -8.85 -6.21
C ILE A 94 16.05 -8.99 -5.45
N TRP A 95 15.17 -9.84 -5.99
CA TRP A 95 13.86 -10.24 -5.47
C TRP A 95 13.98 -11.12 -4.22
#